data_AF-A0A962C8Z5-F1
#
_entry.id   AF-A0A962C8Z5-F1
#
_cell.length_a   1.000
_cell.length_b   1.000
_cell.length_c   1.000
_cell.angle_alpha   90.00
_cell.angle_beta   90.00
_cell.angle_gamma   90.00
#
_symmetry.space_group_name_H-M   'P 1'
#
loop_
_entity.id
_entity.type
_entity.pdbx_description
1 polymer ?
#
loop_
_entity_poly.entity_id
_entity_poly.type
_entity_poly.pdbx_seq_one_letter_code
_entity_poly.pdbx_strand_id
1 'polypeptide(L)'
;MARKLAVLMDAIAEIRIAKDTTFALLLEAQARGYEISYLTQGDLALRDGTPYARAARLQVRDDARDWFSLAEAAWQDLRDFDV
;
A
#
# COMPACT_ATOMS: atom_id res chain seq x y z
N MET A 1 -5.54 17.10 6.59
CA MET A 1 -5.73 16.13 5.49
C MET A 1 -4.84 14.93 5.78
N ALA A 2 -5.35 13.71 5.60
CA ALA A 2 -4.53 12.51 5.70
C ALA A 2 -3.57 12.46 4.50
N ARG A 3 -2.31 12.09 4.74
CA ARG A 3 -1.31 11.92 3.68
C ARG A 3 -1.54 10.59 2.97
N LYS A 4 -1.41 10.56 1.65
CA LYS A 4 -1.57 9.35 0.83
C LYS A 4 -0.22 8.71 0.60
N LEU A 5 -0.04 7.47 1.04
CA LEU A 5 1.18 6.69 0.86
C LEU A 5 0.91 5.54 -0.09
N ALA A 6 1.67 5.45 -1.18
CA ALA A 6 1.70 4.27 -2.04
C ALA A 6 2.88 3.38 -1.63
N VAL A 7 2.62 2.09 -1.41
CA VAL A 7 3.65 1.11 -1.08
C VAL A 7 3.69 0.05 -2.17
N LEU A 8 4.83 -0.01 -2.85
CA LEU A 8 5.18 -1.07 -3.78
C LEU A 8 5.95 -2.14 -3.01
N MET A 9 5.40 -3.36 -2.94
CA MET A 9 6.04 -4.48 -2.27
C MET A 9 5.59 -5.83 -2.85
N ASP A 10 6.26 -6.90 -2.44
CA ASP A 10 5.85 -8.27 -2.72
C ASP A 10 4.47 -8.58 -2.12
N ALA A 11 3.89 -9.72 -2.51
CA ALA A 11 2.57 -10.13 -2.07
C ALA A 11 2.42 -10.06 -0.52
N ILE A 12 1.64 -9.10 -0.03
CA ILE A 12 1.40 -8.92 1.41
C ILE A 12 0.71 -10.13 2.07
N ALA A 13 0.09 -11.01 1.26
CA ALA A 13 -0.44 -12.28 1.71
C ALA A 13 0.64 -13.31 2.09
N GLU A 14 1.88 -13.13 1.63
CA GLU A 14 2.97 -14.10 1.78
C GLU A 14 4.03 -13.67 2.80
N ILE A 15 3.92 -12.46 3.36
CA ILE A 15 4.92 -11.92 4.29
C ILE A 15 4.86 -12.59 5.67
N ARG A 16 6.01 -12.67 6.34
CA ARG A 16 6.11 -13.08 7.75
C ARG A 16 6.15 -11.83 8.62
N ILE A 17 4.98 -11.36 9.06
CA ILE A 17 4.84 -10.07 9.78
C ILE A 17 5.83 -9.85 10.93
N ALA A 18 6.16 -10.89 11.70
CA ALA A 18 7.06 -10.81 12.85
C ALA A 18 8.53 -10.51 12.48
N LYS A 19 8.89 -10.63 11.20
CA LYS A 19 10.25 -10.37 10.69
C LYS A 19 10.27 -9.34 9.57
N ASP A 20 9.13 -8.72 9.29
CA ASP A 20 8.97 -7.82 8.16
C ASP A 20 9.00 -6.36 8.62
N THR A 21 10.12 -5.69 8.35
CA THR A 21 10.31 -4.28 8.70
C THR A 21 9.34 -3.38 7.95
N THR A 22 8.93 -3.75 6.73
CA THR A 22 7.94 -3.01 5.95
C THR A 22 6.59 -3.04 6.65
N PHE A 23 6.18 -4.19 7.19
CA PHE A 23 4.94 -4.32 7.95
C PHE A 23 4.91 -3.41 9.19
N ALA A 24 6.02 -3.34 9.93
CA ALA A 24 6.14 -2.42 11.07
C ALA A 24 5.97 -0.94 10.64
N LEU A 25 6.54 -0.55 9.49
CA LEU A 25 6.38 0.80 8.94
C LEU A 25 4.93 1.08 8.50
N LEU A 26 4.23 0.09 7.96
CA LEU A 26 2.81 0.21 7.58
C LEU A 26 1.92 0.44 8.80
N LEU A 27 2.16 -0.29 9.90
CA LEU A 27 1.44 -0.09 11.17
C LEU A 27 1.62 1.34 11.69
N GLU A 28 2.87 1.83 11.70
CA GLU A 28 3.20 3.19 12.14
C GLU A 28 2.61 4.28 11.22
N ALA A 29 2.64 4.09 9.91
CA ALA A 29 2.02 5.00 8.96
C ALA A 29 0.51 5.11 9.20
N GLN A 30 -0.16 3.96 9.39
CA GLN A 30 -1.59 3.93 9.69
C GLN A 30 -1.89 4.59 11.05
N ALA A 31 -1.08 4.35 12.08
CA ALA A 31 -1.21 4.99 13.39
C ALA A 31 -1.06 6.52 13.33
N ARG A 32 -0.26 7.02 12.37
CA ARG A 32 -0.09 8.47 12.09
C ARG A 32 -1.19 9.05 11.19
N GLY A 33 -2.18 8.24 10.80
CA GLY A 33 -3.32 8.65 9.99
C GLY A 33 -3.04 8.76 8.49
N TYR A 34 -2.07 8.01 7.97
CA TYR A 34 -1.84 7.93 6.54
C TYR A 34 -2.89 7.03 5.87
N GLU A 35 -3.33 7.41 4.67
CA GLU A 35 -4.07 6.52 3.79
C GLU A 35 -3.08 5.71 2.97
N ILE A 36 -3.06 4.39 3.18
CA ILE A 36 -2.09 3.50 2.55
C ILE A 36 -2.75 2.82 1.34
N SER A 37 -2.06 2.85 0.20
CA SER A 37 -2.40 2.09 -1.00
C SER A 37 -1.28 1.10 -1.31
N TYR A 38 -1.67 -0.15 -1.56
CA TYR A 38 -0.78 -1.25 -1.92
C TYR A 38 -0.82 -1.51 -3.42
N LEU A 39 0.35 -1.78 -3.99
CA LEU A 39 0.53 -2.18 -5.38
C LEU A 39 1.72 -3.13 -5.52
N THR A 40 1.73 -3.92 -6.58
CA THR A 40 2.90 -4.71 -6.98
C THR A 40 3.62 -4.05 -8.17
N GLN A 41 4.80 -4.55 -8.53
CA GLN A 41 5.52 -4.06 -9.70
C GLN A 41 4.72 -4.20 -11.01
N GLY A 42 3.88 -5.24 -11.13
CA GLY A 42 3.03 -5.47 -12.29
C GLY A 42 1.83 -4.52 -12.41
N ASP A 43 1.55 -3.76 -11.36
CA ASP A 43 0.43 -2.79 -11.33
C ASP A 43 0.86 -1.39 -11.80
N LEU A 44 2.14 -1.16 -12.06
CA LEU A 44 2.66 0.10 -12.55
C LEU A 44 2.41 0.26 -14.06
N ALA A 45 1.98 1.46 -14.46
CA ALA A 45 1.81 1.81 -15.86
C ALA A 45 2.23 3.26 -16.14
N LEU A 46 2.62 3.52 -17.38
CA LEU A 46 2.81 4.86 -17.91
C LEU A 46 1.78 5.08 -19.01
N ARG A 47 0.95 6.11 -18.87
CA ARG A 47 -0.07 6.48 -19.86
C ARG A 47 0.18 7.92 -20.28
N ASP A 48 0.55 8.13 -21.54
CA ASP A 48 0.80 9.45 -22.12
C ASP A 48 1.78 10.29 -21.27
N GLY A 49 2.84 9.65 -20.76
CA GLY A 49 3.84 10.29 -19.90
C GLY A 49 3.41 10.53 -18.44
N THR A 50 2.18 10.16 -18.07
CA THR A 50 1.68 10.24 -16.70
C THR A 50 1.82 8.88 -15.99
N PRO A 51 2.39 8.82 -14.78
CA PRO A 51 2.52 7.58 -14.03
C PRO A 51 1.20 7.19 -13.36
N TYR A 52 0.77 5.95 -13.57
CA TYR A 52 -0.42 5.37 -12.94
C TYR A 52 -0.06 4.08 -12.22
N ALA A 53 -0.87 3.71 -11.23
CA ALA A 53 -0.84 2.40 -10.62
C ALA A 53 -2.25 1.84 -10.43
N ARG A 54 -2.39 0.53 -10.61
CA ARG A 54 -3.56 -0.20 -10.14
C ARG A 54 -3.36 -0.55 -8.66
N ALA A 55 -3.83 0.32 -7.77
CA ALA A 55 -3.58 0.20 -6.34
C ALA A 55 -4.86 -0.09 -5.56
N ALA A 56 -4.74 -0.89 -4.50
CA ALA A 56 -5.82 -1.19 -3.58
C ALA A 56 -5.54 -0.51 -2.23
N ARG A 57 -6.57 0.09 -1.62
CA ARG A 57 -6.42 0.64 -0.27
C ARG A 57 -6.11 -0.50 0.71
N LEU A 58 -5.05 -0.31 1.49
CA LEU A 58 -4.54 -1.28 2.45
C LEU A 58 -4.88 -0.84 3.87
N GLN A 59 -5.38 -1.76 4.68
CA GLN A 59 -5.36 -1.66 6.13
C GLN A 59 -4.53 -2.79 6.70
N VAL A 60 -3.71 -2.49 7.70
CA VAL A 60 -2.88 -3.48 8.41
C VAL A 60 -3.25 -3.55 9.88
N ARG A 61 -3.06 -4.73 10.48
CA ARG A 61 -3.41 -5.03 11.87
C ARG A 61 -2.32 -5.92 12.49
N ASP A 62 -1.96 -5.67 13.74
CA ASP A 62 -1.03 -6.54 14.47
C ASP A 62 -1.75 -7.82 14.96
N ASP A 63 -2.20 -8.64 14.01
CA ASP A 63 -2.80 -9.96 14.23
C ASP A 63 -2.26 -10.97 13.21
N ALA A 64 -1.52 -11.98 13.68
CA ALA A 64 -0.91 -13.02 12.84
C ALA A 64 -1.91 -13.88 12.04
N ARG A 65 -3.21 -13.78 12.28
CA ARG A 65 -4.25 -14.50 11.54
C ARG A 65 -5.00 -13.62 10.54
N ASP A 66 -4.97 -12.30 10.73
CA ASP A 66 -5.71 -11.33 9.93
C ASP A 66 -4.95 -9.99 9.88
N TRP A 67 -3.74 -10.03 9.33
CA TRP A 67 -2.82 -8.89 9.39
C TRP A 67 -3.06 -7.81 8.35
N PHE A 68 -3.92 -8.06 7.35
CA PHE A 68 -4.18 -7.10 6.28
C PHE A 68 -5.55 -7.26 5.64
N SER A 69 -6.08 -6.18 5.08
CA SER A 69 -7.24 -6.21 4.19
C SER A 69 -7.04 -5.24 3.04
N LEU A 70 -7.41 -5.67 1.84
CA LEU A 70 -7.37 -4.88 0.62
C LEU A 70 -8.78 -4.52 0.17
N ALA A 71 -9.01 -3.26 -0.16
CA ALA A 71 -10.19 -2.85 -0.92
C ALA A 71 -10.07 -3.29 -2.40
N GLU A 72 -11.11 -3.05 -3.19
CA GLU A 72 -11.04 -3.24 -4.64
C GLU A 72 -9.94 -2.34 -5.23
N ALA A 73 -9.10 -2.93 -6.09
CA ALA A 73 -8.02 -2.22 -6.75
C ALA A 73 -8.56 -1.32 -7.85
N ALA A 74 -8.04 -0.09 -7.94
CA ALA A 74 -8.43 0.87 -8.97
C ALA A 74 -7.18 1.55 -9.56
N TRP A 75 -7.29 1.96 -10.83
CA TRP A 75 -6.27 2.79 -11.46
C TRP A 75 -6.28 4.20 -10.85
N GLN A 76 -5.12 4.63 -10.36
CA GLN A 76 -4.92 5.91 -9.69
C GLN A 76 -3.69 6.60 -10.29
N ASP A 77 -3.73 7.94 -10.38
CA ASP A 77 -2.57 8.74 -10.76
C ASP A 77 -1.57 8.76 -9.61
N LEU A 78 -0.31 8.38 -9.87
CA LEU A 78 0.71 8.32 -8.82
C LEU A 78 1.13 9.71 -8.32
N ARG A 79 0.81 10.78 -9.05
CA ARG A 79 1.06 12.18 -8.63
C ARG A 79 0.12 12.65 -7.52
N ASP A 80 -0.97 11.93 -7.26
CA ASP A 80 -1.89 12.22 -6.16
C ASP A 80 -1.38 11.70 -4.81
N PHE A 81 -0.29 10.92 -4.81
CA PHE A 81 0.33 10.39 -3.60
C PHE A 81 1.42 11.32 -3.08
N ASP A 82 1.57 11.33 -1.76
CA ASP A 82 2.63 12.06 -1.07
C ASP A 82 3.92 11.22 -1.02
N VAL A 83 5.06 11.90 -1.09
CA VAL A 83 6.42 11.32 -0.99
C VAL A 83 7.07 11.69 0.34
#